data_AF-A0A089NX36-F1
#
_entry.id   AF-A0A089NX36-F1
#
_cell.length_a   1.000
_cell.length_b   1.000
_cell.length_c   1.000
_cell.angle_alpha   90.00
_cell.angle_beta   90.00
_cell.angle_gamma   90.00
#
_symmetry.space_group_name_H-M   'P 1'
#
loop_
_entity.id
_entity.type
_entity.pdbx_description
1 polymer ?
#
loop_
_entity_poly.entity_id
_entity_poly.type
_entity_poly.pdbx_seq_one_letter_code
_entity_poly.pdbx_strand_id
1 'polypeptide(L)'
;MRVSDQNDAAARRSIEASLDVAEPVTSEGAGAKRPQGPRKAHANLEHCPRVPHRRRFSFHKSSLSPACQRLLTSPPLSWEGDPQDVRMMNDGSRRNRLRRRAVEEPARSCNGARAHRRRRPPQCFRVLRSLSDPMVRGYLSFTPFKLRDLHPAPVGRRHVFFIHGFDARSGIRFPAFFKRELGRHTARFGTMPRAVSEIRTSADGLSRTWTVGPPADGDGAAVCCETLIWSDIVHADLSRPVLRQLALLARSVVSGLAQGLFFKTARFGWPYTLLSAFPFFVVFVVPALLISAGTALFAVLKPLSPMETVGAALICAVAAGAGLYAIRKALGRLFFWHILSIRIFFWQHATGRRPDYEARIALFSERILTELAQWRAHPAEAPDEVMIVGHSLGAAMAVEVAARILARLGTDDRPLPRLSLVTLGSGLPFVALPKEAVGIRARIASLVYSDRIVWCDYQAPQDWLNCYGFNPIFDIGLERPAFLAHNPLIRSAGIKDRIPECDYKRLRLRPFHMHFQFLKANFRPGEYDFFEMILGRQSLLGRALRPNCRRPVASAQDS
;
A
#
# COMPACT_ATOMS: atom_id res chain seq x y z
N MET A 1 38.99 -38.92 -22.16
CA MET A 1 38.59 -37.75 -22.99
C MET A 1 37.96 -36.74 -22.02
N ARG A 2 38.70 -36.17 -21.07
CA ARG A 2 39.59 -34.99 -21.11
C ARG A 2 38.95 -33.74 -21.75
N VAL A 3 38.96 -32.68 -20.94
CA VAL A 3 38.77 -31.23 -21.21
C VAL A 3 37.40 -30.65 -20.84
N SER A 4 37.28 -30.15 -19.61
CA SER A 4 36.65 -28.86 -19.24
C SER A 4 36.71 -28.64 -17.72
N ASP A 5 37.92 -28.67 -17.13
CA ASP A 5 38.19 -28.43 -15.70
C ASP A 5 39.10 -27.20 -15.51
N GLN A 6 38.96 -26.18 -16.35
CA GLN A 6 39.92 -25.05 -16.41
C GLN A 6 39.34 -23.65 -16.14
N ASN A 7 38.08 -23.51 -15.74
CA ASN A 7 37.50 -22.19 -15.43
C ASN A 7 37.27 -21.91 -13.94
N ASP A 8 37.59 -22.83 -13.03
CA ASP A 8 37.41 -22.64 -11.58
C ASP A 8 38.69 -22.20 -10.84
N ALA A 9 39.81 -22.01 -11.55
CA ALA A 9 41.11 -21.67 -10.96
C ALA A 9 41.48 -20.17 -11.04
N ALA A 10 40.68 -19.33 -11.70
CA ALA A 10 41.01 -17.91 -11.94
C ALA A 10 40.35 -16.91 -10.97
N ALA A 11 39.36 -17.31 -10.18
CA ALA A 11 38.64 -16.39 -9.27
C ALA A 11 39.12 -16.44 -7.81
N ARG A 12 40.06 -17.34 -7.47
CA ARG A 12 40.56 -17.54 -6.09
C ARG A 12 41.93 -16.89 -5.80
N ARG A 13 42.45 -16.04 -6.69
CA ARG A 13 43.77 -15.37 -6.52
C ARG A 13 43.68 -13.83 -6.55
N SER A 14 42.85 -13.25 -5.68
CA SER A 14 42.89 -11.80 -5.43
C SER A 14 42.61 -11.40 -3.98
N ILE A 15 42.78 -12.32 -3.01
CA ILE A 15 42.57 -12.05 -1.57
C ILE A 15 43.84 -12.36 -0.75
N GLU A 16 45.02 -12.07 -1.28
CA GLU A 16 46.27 -12.24 -0.51
C GLU A 16 47.32 -11.26 -1.02
N ALA A 17 47.25 -10.01 -0.54
CA ALA A 17 48.39 -9.10 -0.42
C ALA A 17 47.99 -7.94 0.49
N SER A 18 48.88 -7.60 1.42
CA SER A 18 48.84 -6.46 2.35
C SER A 18 48.28 -6.75 3.75
N LEU A 19 49.02 -7.57 4.50
CA LEU A 19 49.24 -7.40 5.94
C LEU A 19 50.76 -7.36 6.18
N ASP A 20 51.20 -6.32 6.89
CA ASP A 20 52.37 -6.22 7.80
C ASP A 20 52.76 -4.73 7.91
N VAL A 21 53.14 -4.12 9.03
CA VAL A 21 53.41 -4.47 10.44
C VAL A 21 53.54 -3.11 11.17
N ALA A 22 53.11 -2.98 12.43
CA ALA A 22 53.84 -2.30 13.51
C ALA A 22 53.02 -2.17 14.82
N GLU A 23 53.54 -2.79 15.87
CA GLU A 23 53.32 -2.55 17.31
C GLU A 23 54.74 -2.43 17.95
N PRO A 24 54.96 -2.18 19.26
CA PRO A 24 54.14 -1.57 20.33
C PRO A 24 54.95 -0.59 21.24
N VAL A 25 54.33 0.13 22.21
CA VAL A 25 54.92 0.47 23.54
C VAL A 25 53.83 0.73 24.62
N THR A 26 54.09 0.18 25.82
CA THR A 26 53.46 0.23 27.17
C THR A 26 53.37 1.65 27.80
N SER A 27 52.61 1.99 28.86
CA SER A 27 52.53 1.45 30.24
C SER A 27 51.42 2.10 31.10
N GLU A 28 50.98 1.37 32.15
CA GLU A 28 50.60 1.72 33.55
C GLU A 28 49.94 3.09 33.90
N GLY A 29 48.97 3.25 34.82
CA GLY A 29 48.36 2.36 35.82
C GLY A 29 47.44 3.14 36.81
N ALA A 30 46.80 2.36 37.70
CA ALA A 30 46.28 2.68 39.05
C ALA A 30 45.09 3.64 39.30
N GLY A 31 44.17 3.22 40.20
CA GLY A 31 43.43 4.15 41.07
C GLY A 31 42.00 3.77 41.48
N ALA A 32 41.85 3.02 42.57
CA ALA A 32 40.58 2.69 43.22
C ALA A 32 39.94 3.86 44.01
N LYS A 33 38.60 3.86 44.15
CA LYS A 33 37.83 3.98 45.44
C LYS A 33 36.34 4.38 45.23
N ARG A 34 35.43 3.54 45.77
CA ARG A 34 34.13 3.91 46.38
C ARG A 34 34.39 4.43 47.83
N PRO A 35 33.44 4.97 48.65
CA PRO A 35 31.99 4.72 48.67
C PRO A 35 31.06 5.89 49.17
N GLN A 36 29.78 5.53 49.40
CA GLN A 36 28.77 6.07 50.34
C GLN A 36 27.68 7.04 49.85
N GLY A 37 26.44 6.70 50.22
CA GLY A 37 25.19 7.39 49.91
C GLY A 37 24.71 8.37 51.00
N PRO A 38 23.43 8.35 51.41
CA PRO A 38 22.41 9.26 50.89
C PRO A 38 21.80 10.17 51.98
N ARG A 39 21.10 11.25 51.59
CA ARG A 39 20.20 11.99 52.49
C ARG A 39 18.87 12.39 51.85
N LYS A 40 17.82 12.12 52.61
CA LYS A 40 16.40 12.50 52.46
C LYS A 40 16.16 13.97 52.84
N ALA A 41 15.11 14.58 52.27
CA ALA A 41 14.17 15.52 52.93
C ALA A 41 13.01 15.77 51.93
N HIS A 42 11.77 15.29 52.13
CA HIS A 42 10.67 15.78 52.99
C HIS A 42 10.01 17.10 52.57
N ALA A 43 8.66 17.03 52.63
CA ALA A 43 7.66 18.09 52.82
C ALA A 43 7.18 18.89 51.59
N ASN A 44 5.91 19.31 51.48
CA ASN A 44 4.59 18.85 51.95
C ASN A 44 3.55 19.86 51.38
N LEU A 45 2.27 19.47 51.38
CA LEU A 45 1.04 20.31 51.38
C LEU A 45 0.64 20.99 50.05
N GLU A 46 -0.44 20.57 49.39
CA GLU A 46 -1.88 20.82 49.69
C GLU A 46 -2.29 22.29 49.66
N HIS A 47 -3.05 22.71 48.63
CA HIS A 47 -4.43 23.21 48.81
C HIS A 47 -5.06 23.59 47.46
N CYS A 48 -6.29 23.09 47.25
CA CYS A 48 -7.24 23.58 46.25
C CYS A 48 -8.18 24.59 46.93
N PRO A 49 -8.71 25.59 46.21
CA PRO A 49 -10.15 25.76 46.30
C PRO A 49 -10.87 26.17 45.00
N ARG A 50 -12.02 25.53 44.82
CA ARG A 50 -13.36 26.04 44.46
C ARG A 50 -13.56 26.95 43.23
N VAL A 51 -14.44 26.44 42.37
CA VAL A 51 -15.19 27.06 41.27
C VAL A 51 -16.19 28.11 41.76
N PRO A 52 -16.53 29.13 40.93
CA PRO A 52 -17.94 29.50 40.78
C PRO A 52 -18.42 29.74 39.33
N HIS A 53 -19.66 29.27 39.11
CA HIS A 53 -20.76 29.81 38.29
C HIS A 53 -20.66 30.09 36.77
N ARG A 54 -21.48 29.28 36.06
CA ARG A 54 -22.32 29.53 34.87
C ARG A 54 -22.30 30.94 34.24
N ARG A 55 -22.02 30.99 32.92
CA ARG A 55 -22.68 31.89 31.96
C ARG A 55 -23.14 31.12 30.72
N ARG A 56 -24.39 31.36 30.32
CA ARG A 56 -25.01 30.90 29.07
C ARG A 56 -24.35 31.60 27.88
N PHE A 57 -24.02 30.87 26.80
CA PHE A 57 -23.87 31.46 25.46
C PHE A 57 -24.37 30.54 24.35
N SER A 58 -25.43 31.03 23.69
CA SER A 58 -25.75 31.04 22.26
C SER A 58 -25.11 29.98 21.33
N PHE A 59 -25.98 29.18 20.69
CA PHE A 59 -25.66 28.34 19.53
C PHE A 59 -25.34 29.19 18.29
N HIS A 60 -24.19 28.95 17.66
CA HIS A 60 -23.89 29.41 16.30
C HIS A 60 -23.69 28.22 15.35
N LYS A 61 -24.42 28.25 14.23
CA LYS A 61 -24.36 27.29 13.14
C LYS A 61 -23.10 27.52 12.30
N SER A 62 -22.48 26.39 11.93
CA SER A 62 -21.61 26.18 10.77
C SER A 62 -20.33 27.01 10.66
N SER A 63 -19.26 26.53 11.29
CA SER A 63 -17.90 26.67 10.77
C SER A 63 -17.35 25.28 10.44
N LEU A 64 -16.74 25.14 9.26
CA LEU A 64 -16.04 23.94 8.85
C LEU A 64 -14.88 23.68 9.82
N SER A 65 -14.75 22.45 10.32
CA SER A 65 -13.61 22.06 11.15
C SER A 65 -12.29 22.24 10.36
N PRO A 66 -11.20 22.74 10.97
CA PRO A 66 -9.86 22.79 10.37
C PRO A 66 -9.33 21.42 9.88
N ALA A 67 -9.95 20.31 10.32
CA ALA A 67 -9.70 18.97 9.79
C ALA A 67 -10.15 18.83 8.32
N CYS A 68 -11.24 19.49 7.91
CA CYS A 68 -11.76 19.49 6.54
C CYS A 68 -10.88 20.28 5.56
N GLN A 69 -10.20 21.35 6.00
CA GLN A 69 -9.32 22.15 5.15
C GLN A 69 -7.94 21.49 4.94
N ARG A 70 -7.39 20.80 5.95
CA ARG A 70 -6.08 20.12 5.86
C ARG A 70 -6.05 18.93 4.90
N LEU A 71 -7.22 18.38 4.53
CA LEU A 71 -7.37 17.34 3.51
C LEU A 71 -7.15 17.84 2.07
N LEU A 72 -7.17 19.16 1.85
CA LEU A 72 -7.03 19.76 0.53
C LEU A 72 -5.58 20.06 0.14
N THR A 73 -4.67 20.22 1.10
CA THR A 73 -3.30 20.71 0.87
C THR A 73 -2.21 19.69 1.12
N SER A 74 -2.54 18.50 1.65
CA SER A 74 -1.58 17.40 1.71
C SER A 74 -1.58 16.68 0.36
N PRO A 75 -0.53 16.80 -0.47
CA PRO A 75 -0.43 15.93 -1.62
C PRO A 75 -0.43 14.47 -1.12
N PRO A 76 -0.99 13.51 -1.88
CA PRO A 76 -0.60 12.11 -1.72
C PRO A 76 0.94 12.03 -1.84
N LEU A 77 1.55 10.85 -1.67
CA LEU A 77 2.88 10.64 -2.26
C LEU A 77 2.82 11.22 -3.68
N SER A 78 3.45 12.37 -3.89
CA SER A 78 2.99 13.28 -4.94
C SER A 78 3.26 12.62 -6.28
N TRP A 79 2.17 12.31 -6.98
CA TRP A 79 2.14 11.86 -8.38
C TRP A 79 2.19 13.06 -9.34
N GLU A 80 2.73 14.19 -8.89
CA GLU A 80 3.12 15.27 -9.79
C GLU A 80 4.54 14.99 -10.29
N GLY A 81 4.66 15.03 -11.61
CA GLY A 81 5.78 14.62 -12.44
C GLY A 81 5.26 13.77 -13.59
N ASP A 82 4.95 14.43 -14.73
CA ASP A 82 4.76 13.74 -16.01
C ASP A 82 6.02 12.89 -16.29
N PRO A 83 5.91 11.58 -16.55
CA PRO A 83 7.07 10.75 -16.90
C PRO A 83 7.83 11.25 -18.15
N GLN A 84 7.25 12.17 -18.93
CA GLN A 84 7.89 12.73 -20.13
C GLN A 84 8.91 13.85 -19.83
N ASP A 85 8.96 14.42 -18.62
CA ASP A 85 9.93 15.48 -18.28
C ASP A 85 11.32 14.96 -17.89
N VAL A 86 11.57 13.64 -17.94
CA VAL A 86 12.86 13.03 -17.55
C VAL A 86 13.91 13.06 -18.68
N ARG A 87 13.63 13.73 -19.82
CA ARG A 87 14.61 13.90 -20.91
C ARG A 87 15.43 15.20 -20.87
N MET A 88 15.16 16.11 -19.94
CA MET A 88 15.79 17.44 -19.92
C MET A 88 16.38 17.78 -18.54
N MET A 89 17.20 16.88 -17.99
CA MET A 89 18.06 17.18 -16.83
C MET A 89 19.48 16.70 -17.14
N ASN A 90 20.02 17.29 -18.21
CA ASN A 90 21.44 17.28 -18.50
C ASN A 90 21.76 18.59 -19.24
N ASP A 91 21.47 19.73 -18.62
CA ASP A 91 22.25 20.93 -18.91
C ASP A 91 22.20 21.94 -17.78
N GLY A 92 23.35 22.55 -17.52
CA GLY A 92 23.56 23.46 -16.42
C GLY A 92 23.12 24.89 -16.72
N SER A 93 22.90 25.62 -15.62
CA SER A 93 23.11 27.05 -15.46
C SER A 93 21.90 28.01 -15.57
N ARG A 94 21.94 28.96 -14.61
CA ARG A 94 21.34 30.32 -14.55
C ARG A 94 19.88 30.40 -14.09
N ARG A 95 19.66 30.86 -12.84
CA ARG A 95 19.38 32.28 -12.38
C ARG A 95 17.88 32.61 -12.50
N ASN A 96 17.18 33.36 -11.65
CA ASN A 96 17.39 34.05 -10.37
C ASN A 96 16.00 34.61 -9.95
N ARG A 97 15.74 34.72 -8.64
CA ARG A 97 15.06 35.83 -7.93
C ARG A 97 13.63 36.35 -8.27
N LEU A 98 12.87 36.44 -7.16
CA LEU A 98 12.16 37.60 -6.57
C LEU A 98 10.61 37.70 -6.61
N ARG A 99 10.09 37.76 -5.36
CA ARG A 99 9.08 38.67 -4.76
C ARG A 99 7.57 38.53 -5.03
N ARG A 100 6.88 38.28 -3.91
CA ARG A 100 5.69 38.96 -3.34
C ARG A 100 4.84 39.80 -4.31
N ARG A 101 3.54 39.49 -4.36
CA ARG A 101 2.46 40.47 -4.15
C ARG A 101 1.20 39.76 -3.67
N ALA A 102 0.65 40.27 -2.57
CA ALA A 102 -0.71 40.05 -2.13
C ALA A 102 -1.65 40.90 -3.02
N VAL A 103 -2.83 40.37 -3.32
CA VAL A 103 -3.98 41.15 -3.77
C VAL A 103 -5.23 40.52 -3.15
N GLU A 104 -5.90 41.31 -2.32
CA GLU A 104 -7.26 41.14 -1.82
C GLU A 104 -8.26 41.37 -2.96
N GLU A 105 -9.42 40.69 -2.96
CA GLU A 105 -10.72 41.26 -3.36
C GLU A 105 -11.89 40.27 -3.10
N PRO A 106 -13.17 40.71 -3.07
CA PRO A 106 -14.01 40.55 -1.89
C PRO A 106 -15.21 39.61 -2.07
N ALA A 107 -15.79 39.25 -0.93
CA ALA A 107 -17.02 38.49 -0.81
C ALA A 107 -18.22 39.24 -1.40
N ARG A 108 -18.96 38.59 -2.31
CA ARG A 108 -20.33 38.99 -2.67
C ARG A 108 -21.33 38.08 -1.96
N SER A 109 -22.11 38.72 -1.11
CA SER A 109 -23.31 38.19 -0.45
C SER A 109 -24.44 38.03 -1.47
N CYS A 110 -25.14 36.90 -1.43
CA CYS A 110 -26.50 36.77 -1.94
C CYS A 110 -27.35 36.07 -0.89
N ASN A 111 -28.07 36.87 -0.10
CA ASN A 111 -29.24 36.43 0.67
C ASN A 111 -30.45 36.39 -0.26
N GLY A 112 -31.22 35.31 -0.20
CA GLY A 112 -32.46 35.13 -0.92
C GLY A 112 -33.22 33.92 -0.41
N ALA A 113 -33.90 34.08 0.73
CA ALA A 113 -34.83 33.09 1.26
C ALA A 113 -36.18 33.20 0.55
N ARG A 114 -36.69 32.10 -0.01
CA ARG A 114 -38.14 31.88 -0.22
C ARG A 114 -38.52 30.46 0.13
N ALA A 115 -39.66 30.37 0.81
CA ALA A 115 -40.21 29.19 1.46
C ALA A 115 -40.93 28.22 0.51
N HIS A 116 -40.92 26.95 0.95
CA HIS A 116 -41.80 25.81 0.64
C HIS A 116 -42.80 25.87 -0.54
N ARG A 117 -42.66 24.87 -1.43
CA ARG A 117 -43.78 24.00 -1.86
C ARG A 117 -43.28 22.60 -2.19
N ARG A 118 -43.79 21.59 -1.48
CA ARG A 118 -43.57 20.16 -1.75
C ARG A 118 -44.11 19.81 -3.14
N ARG A 119 -43.24 19.36 -4.06
CA ARG A 119 -43.63 18.61 -5.26
C ARG A 119 -42.76 17.36 -5.36
N ARG A 120 -43.42 16.20 -5.46
CA ARG A 120 -42.79 14.88 -5.66
C ARG A 120 -41.99 14.90 -6.98
N PRO A 121 -40.73 14.42 -7.02
CA PRO A 121 -40.03 14.27 -8.29
C PRO A 121 -40.49 12.99 -9.02
N PRO A 122 -40.44 12.98 -10.36
CA PRO A 122 -40.93 11.89 -11.20
C PRO A 122 -40.05 10.64 -11.15
N GLN A 123 -40.64 9.53 -11.59
CA GLN A 123 -40.25 8.11 -11.45
C GLN A 123 -38.91 7.65 -12.08
N CYS A 124 -37.88 8.51 -12.24
CA CYS A 124 -36.60 8.09 -12.85
C CYS A 124 -35.45 7.81 -11.84
N PHE A 125 -35.71 7.79 -10.53
CA PHE A 125 -34.70 7.55 -9.49
C PHE A 125 -34.70 6.12 -8.89
N ARG A 126 -35.25 5.14 -9.63
CA ARG A 126 -35.43 3.76 -9.13
C ARG A 126 -34.26 2.79 -9.41
N VAL A 127 -33.19 3.24 -10.07
CA VAL A 127 -32.07 2.34 -10.49
C VAL A 127 -30.92 2.26 -9.47
N LEU A 128 -30.90 3.08 -8.40
CA LEU A 128 -29.82 3.05 -7.38
C LEU A 128 -30.21 2.44 -6.02
N ARG A 129 -31.36 1.77 -5.91
CA ARG A 129 -31.80 1.06 -4.69
C ARG A 129 -31.78 -0.48 -4.79
N SER A 130 -31.14 -1.03 -5.82
CA SER A 130 -31.03 -2.48 -6.04
C SER A 130 -29.69 -3.09 -5.58
N LEU A 131 -28.87 -2.37 -4.80
CA LEU A 131 -27.62 -2.92 -4.24
C LEU A 131 -27.80 -3.56 -2.85
N SER A 132 -29.00 -4.02 -2.55
CA SER A 132 -29.34 -4.78 -1.34
C SER A 132 -29.98 -6.10 -1.74
N ASP A 133 -29.31 -6.84 -2.62
CA ASP A 133 -29.63 -8.24 -2.91
C ASP A 133 -28.71 -9.14 -2.07
N PRO A 134 -29.20 -10.14 -1.32
CA PRO A 134 -28.41 -10.88 -0.31
C PRO A 134 -27.38 -11.88 -0.86
N MET A 135 -27.05 -11.87 -2.15
CA MET A 135 -26.27 -12.93 -2.81
C MET A 135 -24.79 -12.60 -3.11
N VAL A 136 -24.16 -11.69 -2.35
CA VAL A 136 -22.68 -11.56 -2.33
C VAL A 136 -22.17 -11.64 -0.89
N ARG A 137 -22.30 -12.81 -0.26
CA ARG A 137 -21.50 -13.13 0.94
C ARG A 137 -20.06 -13.46 0.50
N GLY A 138 -19.32 -12.43 0.11
CA GLY A 138 -17.86 -12.50 0.11
C GLY A 138 -17.38 -12.70 1.55
N TYR A 139 -16.32 -13.47 1.75
CA TYR A 139 -15.71 -13.71 3.07
C TYR A 139 -15.11 -12.42 3.65
N LEU A 140 -15.93 -11.48 4.14
CA LEU A 140 -15.44 -10.27 4.83
C LEU A 140 -14.84 -10.60 6.21
N SER A 141 -15.09 -11.81 6.67
CA SER A 141 -14.39 -12.45 7.77
C SER A 141 -14.30 -13.96 7.48
N PHE A 142 -13.10 -14.53 7.58
CA PHE A 142 -12.88 -15.97 7.51
C PHE A 142 -11.75 -16.37 8.44
N THR A 143 -11.92 -17.48 9.17
CA THR A 143 -10.89 -18.05 10.03
C THR A 143 -10.83 -19.55 9.79
N PRO A 144 -9.69 -20.07 9.31
CA PRO A 144 -9.42 -21.50 9.22
C PRO A 144 -9.68 -22.20 10.56
N PHE A 145 -10.24 -23.41 10.52
CA PHE A 145 -10.64 -24.13 11.73
C PHE A 145 -9.47 -24.31 12.70
N LYS A 146 -8.30 -24.67 12.19
CA LYS A 146 -7.09 -24.99 12.97
C LYS A 146 -6.45 -23.81 13.72
N LEU A 147 -6.89 -22.57 13.47
CA LEU A 147 -6.34 -21.39 14.15
C LEU A 147 -7.21 -20.86 15.30
N ARG A 148 -8.41 -21.43 15.54
CA ARG A 148 -9.40 -20.86 16.47
C ARG A 148 -9.00 -21.01 17.95
N ASP A 149 -8.22 -22.04 18.26
CA ASP A 149 -7.92 -22.45 19.64
C ASP A 149 -6.51 -22.06 20.10
N LEU A 150 -5.75 -21.34 19.27
CA LEU A 150 -4.43 -20.85 19.63
C LEU A 150 -4.54 -19.65 20.57
N HIS A 151 -3.74 -19.67 21.64
CA HIS A 151 -3.58 -18.57 22.59
C HIS A 151 -2.26 -17.82 22.32
N PRO A 152 -2.30 -16.71 21.57
CA PRO A 152 -1.09 -16.01 21.17
C PRO A 152 -0.45 -15.25 22.34
N ALA A 153 0.84 -15.46 22.54
CA ALA A 153 1.65 -14.71 23.49
C ALA A 153 1.83 -13.24 23.06
N PRO A 154 2.03 -12.32 24.02
CA PRO A 154 2.35 -10.93 23.72
C PRO A 154 3.69 -10.79 22.99
N VAL A 155 3.90 -9.63 22.38
CA VAL A 155 5.09 -9.24 21.61
C VAL A 155 5.71 -8.00 22.26
N GLY A 156 6.96 -8.12 22.71
CA GLY A 156 7.78 -7.02 23.20
C GLY A 156 8.72 -6.47 22.13
N ARG A 157 9.22 -7.33 21.22
CA ARG A 157 10.11 -6.96 20.11
C ARG A 157 9.59 -7.51 18.79
N ARG A 158 9.51 -6.66 17.76
CA ARG A 158 9.04 -7.05 16.42
C ARG A 158 10.01 -6.56 15.34
N HIS A 159 10.26 -7.38 14.33
CA HIS A 159 10.91 -6.95 13.11
C HIS A 159 9.91 -6.98 11.96
N VAL A 160 9.76 -5.89 11.23
CA VAL A 160 8.76 -5.73 10.17
C VAL A 160 9.44 -5.47 8.84
N PHE A 161 9.35 -6.44 7.94
CA PHE A 161 9.72 -6.28 6.54
C PHE A 161 8.51 -5.77 5.75
N PHE A 162 8.58 -4.56 5.22
CA PHE A 162 7.52 -3.96 4.44
C PHE A 162 7.85 -3.99 2.94
N ILE A 163 6.94 -4.52 2.12
CA ILE A 163 7.03 -4.52 0.65
C ILE A 163 5.92 -3.63 0.09
N HIS A 164 6.34 -2.57 -0.60
CA HIS A 164 5.43 -1.58 -1.18
C HIS A 164 4.74 -2.08 -2.45
N GLY A 165 3.62 -1.43 -2.83
CA GLY A 165 2.90 -1.68 -4.08
C GLY A 165 3.65 -1.24 -5.34
N PHE A 166 2.97 -1.30 -6.49
CA PHE A 166 3.50 -0.82 -7.77
C PHE A 166 3.60 0.72 -7.75
N ASP A 167 4.64 1.28 -7.15
CA ASP A 167 4.89 2.72 -7.11
C ASP A 167 6.40 2.97 -7.16
N ALA A 168 6.83 3.78 -8.15
CA ALA A 168 8.24 4.09 -8.40
C ALA A 168 8.87 4.98 -7.31
N ARG A 169 8.08 5.51 -6.38
CA ARG A 169 8.55 6.42 -5.32
C ARG A 169 8.24 5.90 -3.91
N SER A 170 7.39 4.89 -3.76
CA SER A 170 6.95 4.40 -2.44
C SER A 170 8.08 3.80 -1.62
N GLY A 171 8.98 2.99 -2.20
CA GLY A 171 10.09 2.39 -1.43
C GLY A 171 10.98 3.44 -0.75
N ILE A 172 11.24 4.55 -1.44
CA ILE A 172 12.05 5.67 -0.94
C ILE A 172 11.28 6.52 0.07
N ARG A 173 10.00 6.80 -0.20
CA ARG A 173 9.20 7.76 0.58
C ARG A 173 8.39 7.13 1.71
N PHE A 174 8.25 5.80 1.75
CA PHE A 174 7.46 5.11 2.76
C PHE A 174 7.93 5.39 4.19
N PRO A 175 9.23 5.42 4.54
CA PRO A 175 9.65 5.75 5.90
C PRO A 175 9.18 7.15 6.35
N ALA A 176 9.26 8.14 5.46
CA ALA A 176 8.77 9.50 5.73
C ALA A 176 7.24 9.54 5.84
N PHE A 177 6.54 8.81 4.97
CA PHE A 177 5.09 8.62 5.05
C PHE A 177 4.68 7.98 6.38
N PHE A 178 5.35 6.90 6.78
CA PHE A 178 5.13 6.18 8.03
C PHE A 178 5.29 7.11 9.22
N LYS A 179 6.40 7.86 9.30
CA LYS A 179 6.64 8.84 10.38
C LYS A 179 5.53 9.89 10.47
N ARG A 180 5.06 10.40 9.32
CA ARG A 180 3.98 11.38 9.27
C ARG A 180 2.64 10.80 9.73
N GLU A 181 2.27 9.63 9.25
CA GLU A 181 1.01 8.99 9.64
C GLU A 181 1.05 8.50 11.09
N LEU A 182 2.21 8.06 11.60
CA LEU A 182 2.41 7.76 13.03
C LEU A 182 2.14 9.01 13.88
N GLY A 183 2.68 10.18 13.50
CA GLY A 183 2.38 11.43 14.20
C GLY A 183 0.89 11.78 14.21
N ARG A 184 0.16 11.49 13.12
CA ARG A 184 -1.31 11.66 13.07
C ARG A 184 -2.04 10.65 13.95
N HIS A 185 -1.56 9.42 14.02
CA HIS A 185 -2.11 8.39 14.91
C HIS A 185 -1.97 8.82 16.37
N THR A 186 -0.75 9.19 16.78
CA THR A 186 -0.45 9.75 18.11
C THR A 186 -1.35 10.95 18.44
N ALA A 187 -1.48 11.92 17.54
CA ALA A 187 -2.32 13.10 17.76
C ALA A 187 -3.82 12.78 17.93
N ARG A 188 -4.31 11.65 17.41
CA ARG A 188 -5.73 11.27 17.46
C ARG A 188 -6.08 10.36 18.63
N PHE A 189 -5.16 9.46 18.98
CA PHE A 189 -5.40 8.43 19.98
C PHE A 189 -4.60 8.64 21.28
N GLY A 190 -3.83 9.72 21.37
CA GLY A 190 -3.12 10.12 22.59
C GLY A 190 -2.01 9.16 23.03
N THR A 191 -1.51 8.31 22.13
CA THR A 191 -0.36 7.44 22.43
C THR A 191 0.88 8.31 22.60
N MET A 192 1.67 8.08 23.65
CA MET A 192 2.89 8.86 23.91
C MET A 192 3.80 8.86 22.67
N PRO A 193 4.47 9.99 22.36
CA PRO A 193 5.37 10.08 21.21
C PRO A 193 6.45 9.01 21.32
N ARG A 194 6.53 8.15 20.31
CA ARG A 194 7.57 7.12 20.22
C ARG A 194 8.83 7.71 19.62
N ALA A 195 9.99 7.37 20.18
CA ALA A 195 11.26 7.69 19.57
C ALA A 195 11.37 6.93 18.24
N VAL A 196 11.65 7.65 17.15
CA VAL A 196 11.88 7.08 15.83
C VAL A 196 13.31 7.40 15.44
N SER A 197 14.10 6.37 15.13
CA SER A 197 15.50 6.56 14.73
C SER A 197 15.63 7.27 13.38
N GLU A 198 16.86 7.63 13.04
CA GLU A 198 17.20 7.97 11.67
C GLU A 198 16.98 6.78 10.73
N ILE A 199 16.63 7.08 9.48
CA ILE A 199 16.43 6.09 8.42
C ILE A 199 17.79 5.77 7.81
N ARG A 200 18.21 4.52 7.92
CA ARG A 200 19.43 4.01 7.30
C ARG A 200 19.09 3.32 5.98
N THR A 201 19.91 3.54 4.95
CA THR A 201 19.78 2.84 3.67
C THR A 201 20.86 1.78 3.60
N SER A 202 20.51 0.58 3.14
CA SER A 202 21.48 -0.50 2.91
C SER A 202 22.49 -0.12 1.83
N ALA A 203 23.68 -0.72 1.86
CA ALA A 203 24.74 -0.43 0.89
C ALA A 203 24.33 -0.72 -0.56
N ASP A 204 23.50 -1.75 -0.77
CA ASP A 204 22.94 -2.11 -2.08
C ASP A 204 21.75 -1.23 -2.51
N GLY A 205 21.26 -0.35 -1.63
CA GLY A 205 20.09 0.50 -1.87
C GLY A 205 18.74 -0.24 -1.93
N LEU A 206 18.73 -1.54 -1.65
CA LEU A 206 17.54 -2.40 -1.75
C LEU A 206 16.71 -2.47 -0.46
N SER A 207 17.20 -1.92 0.64
CA SER A 207 16.40 -1.77 1.86
C SER A 207 16.66 -0.47 2.61
N ARG A 208 15.65 -0.07 3.40
CA ARG A 208 15.71 1.07 4.31
C ARG A 208 15.19 0.70 5.67
N THR A 209 15.98 0.94 6.70
CA THR A 209 15.71 0.48 8.07
C THR A 209 15.64 1.64 9.04
N TRP A 210 14.67 1.59 9.95
CA TRP A 210 14.54 2.50 11.08
C TRP A 210 13.88 1.77 12.25
N THR A 211 14.11 2.25 13.47
CA THR A 211 13.50 1.68 14.67
C THR A 211 12.47 2.64 15.25
N VAL A 212 11.45 2.04 15.86
CA VAL A 212 10.42 2.72 16.64
C VAL A 212 10.47 2.14 18.05
N GLY A 213 10.80 2.99 19.03
CA GLY A 213 10.91 2.58 20.42
C GLY A 213 9.58 2.09 21.01
N PRO A 214 9.63 1.36 22.14
CA PRO A 214 8.44 1.06 22.92
C PRO A 214 7.81 2.37 23.41
N PRO A 215 6.48 2.41 23.63
CA PRO A 215 5.84 3.58 24.22
C PRO A 215 6.24 3.70 25.70
N ALA A 216 6.22 4.93 26.23
CA ALA A 216 6.67 5.21 27.60
C ALA A 216 5.83 4.51 28.68
N ASP A 217 4.56 4.20 28.39
CA ASP A 217 3.65 3.44 29.25
C ASP A 217 3.89 1.92 29.23
N GLY A 218 4.83 1.45 28.40
CA GLY A 218 5.10 0.04 28.18
C GLY A 218 4.04 -0.70 27.36
N ASP A 219 2.95 -0.06 26.93
CA ASP A 219 1.86 -0.69 26.17
C ASP A 219 2.13 -0.74 24.66
N GLY A 220 3.22 -1.42 24.27
CA GLY A 220 3.57 -1.65 22.87
C GLY A 220 4.87 -2.42 22.67
N ALA A 221 5.11 -2.83 21.43
CA ALA A 221 6.37 -3.46 21.03
C ALA A 221 7.41 -2.40 20.63
N ALA A 222 8.69 -2.70 20.87
CA ALA A 222 9.81 -2.08 20.18
C ALA A 222 9.93 -2.70 18.77
N VAL A 223 10.03 -1.87 17.75
CA VAL A 223 9.89 -2.33 16.36
C VAL A 223 11.05 -1.88 15.50
N CYS A 224 11.71 -2.83 14.84
CA CYS A 224 12.58 -2.56 13.71
C CYS A 224 11.77 -2.65 12.43
N CYS A 225 11.68 -1.56 11.67
CA CYS A 225 11.01 -1.52 10.39
C CYS A 225 12.05 -1.51 9.27
N GLU A 226 11.94 -2.42 8.31
CA GLU A 226 12.78 -2.49 7.13
C GLU A 226 11.90 -2.51 5.88
N THR A 227 12.01 -1.50 5.02
CA THR A 227 11.31 -1.45 3.74
C THR A 227 12.18 -2.09 2.67
N LEU A 228 11.66 -3.11 1.99
CA LEU A 228 12.30 -3.76 0.86
C LEU A 228 11.90 -3.05 -0.44
N ILE A 229 12.89 -2.56 -1.17
CA ILE A 229 12.72 -1.61 -2.27
C ILE A 229 12.81 -2.32 -3.61
N TRP A 230 11.81 -2.11 -4.46
CA TRP A 230 11.76 -2.64 -5.84
C TRP A 230 11.26 -1.62 -6.87
N SER A 231 11.35 -0.34 -6.51
CA SER A 231 10.90 0.78 -7.33
C SER A 231 11.65 0.92 -8.66
N ASP A 232 12.85 0.36 -8.79
CA ASP A 232 13.62 0.33 -10.03
C ASP A 232 12.91 -0.49 -11.12
N ILE A 233 12.36 -1.65 -10.77
CA ILE A 233 11.55 -2.48 -11.69
C ILE A 233 10.28 -1.74 -12.10
N VAL A 234 9.61 -1.10 -11.14
CA VAL A 234 8.41 -0.29 -11.42
C VAL A 234 8.74 0.89 -12.34
N HIS A 235 9.86 1.57 -12.11
CA HIS A 235 10.32 2.67 -12.94
C HIS A 235 10.62 2.22 -14.36
N ALA A 236 11.32 1.10 -14.53
CA ALA A 236 11.59 0.49 -15.82
C ALA A 236 10.30 0.13 -16.59
N ASP A 237 9.25 -0.28 -15.88
CA ASP A 237 7.96 -0.60 -16.48
C ASP A 237 7.17 0.63 -16.90
N LEU A 238 7.25 1.72 -16.13
CA LEU A 238 6.61 2.99 -16.45
C LEU A 238 7.34 3.75 -17.57
N SER A 239 8.64 3.51 -17.76
CA SER A 239 9.47 4.17 -18.80
C SER A 239 9.46 3.44 -20.15
N ARG A 240 8.71 2.34 -20.28
CA ARG A 240 8.62 1.56 -21.53
C ARG A 240 8.14 2.44 -22.70
N PRO A 241 8.72 2.29 -23.91
CA PRO A 241 8.21 2.95 -25.11
C PRO A 241 6.73 2.64 -25.33
N VAL A 242 5.95 3.65 -25.76
CA VAL A 242 4.49 3.54 -25.90
C VAL A 242 4.10 2.35 -26.78
N LEU A 243 4.74 2.17 -27.94
CA LEU A 243 4.45 1.05 -28.84
C LEU A 243 4.62 -0.31 -28.17
N ARG A 244 5.66 -0.46 -27.34
CA ARG A 244 5.88 -1.69 -26.57
C ARG A 244 4.79 -1.90 -25.52
N GLN A 245 4.38 -0.84 -24.83
CA GLN A 245 3.28 -0.91 -23.86
C GLN A 245 1.96 -1.33 -24.54
N LEU A 246 1.63 -0.74 -25.69
CA LEU A 246 0.42 -1.08 -26.45
C LEU A 246 0.44 -2.53 -26.94
N ALA A 247 1.58 -3.01 -27.48
CA ALA A 247 1.71 -4.39 -27.93
C ALA A 247 1.60 -5.41 -26.78
N LEU A 248 2.18 -5.10 -25.61
CA LEU A 248 2.04 -5.94 -24.41
C LEU A 248 0.60 -5.92 -23.89
N LEU A 249 -0.06 -4.75 -23.91
CA LEU A 249 -1.45 -4.62 -23.52
C LEU A 249 -2.36 -5.47 -24.43
N ALA A 250 -2.16 -5.41 -25.75
CA ALA A 250 -2.93 -6.21 -26.71
C ALA A 250 -2.80 -7.72 -26.42
N ARG A 251 -1.57 -8.20 -26.19
CA ARG A 251 -1.34 -9.61 -25.82
C ARG A 251 -2.03 -9.98 -24.49
N SER A 252 -1.99 -9.07 -23.51
CA SER A 252 -2.69 -9.25 -22.23
C SER A 252 -4.21 -9.32 -22.40
N VAL A 253 -4.81 -8.51 -23.29
CA VAL A 253 -6.25 -8.56 -23.61
C VAL A 253 -6.64 -9.90 -24.18
N VAL A 254 -5.93 -10.35 -25.22
CA VAL A 254 -6.25 -11.61 -25.91
C VAL A 254 -6.21 -12.77 -24.94
N SER A 255 -5.15 -12.84 -24.11
CA SER A 255 -5.02 -13.83 -23.05
C SER A 255 -6.14 -13.73 -22.01
N GLY A 256 -6.47 -12.52 -21.53
CA GLY A 256 -7.51 -12.29 -20.55
C GLY A 256 -8.92 -12.65 -21.04
N LEU A 257 -9.24 -12.33 -22.31
CA LEU A 257 -10.51 -12.67 -22.96
C LEU A 257 -10.64 -14.19 -23.16
N ALA A 258 -9.61 -14.84 -23.69
CA ALA A 258 -9.60 -16.29 -23.91
C ALA A 258 -9.85 -17.10 -22.62
N GLN A 259 -9.49 -16.54 -21.46
CA GLN A 259 -9.68 -17.18 -20.16
C GLN A 259 -10.93 -16.73 -19.39
N GLY A 260 -11.70 -15.79 -19.94
CA GLY A 260 -12.85 -15.17 -19.27
C GLY A 260 -12.47 -14.41 -18.00
N LEU A 261 -11.26 -13.85 -17.91
CA LEU A 261 -10.73 -13.25 -16.67
C LEU A 261 -11.59 -12.06 -16.22
N PHE A 262 -12.11 -11.26 -17.15
CA PHE A 262 -12.99 -10.13 -16.82
C PHE A 262 -14.28 -10.56 -16.13
N PHE A 263 -14.88 -11.68 -16.58
CA PHE A 263 -16.10 -12.24 -15.99
C PHE A 263 -15.80 -12.87 -14.63
N LYS A 264 -14.69 -13.60 -14.52
CA LYS A 264 -14.23 -14.17 -13.24
C LYS A 264 -14.00 -13.11 -12.18
N THR A 265 -13.55 -11.93 -12.59
CA THR A 265 -13.32 -10.84 -11.66
C THR A 265 -14.56 -10.00 -11.35
N ALA A 266 -15.61 -10.06 -12.18
CA ALA A 266 -16.85 -9.31 -11.97
C ALA A 266 -17.52 -9.59 -10.62
N ARG A 267 -17.36 -10.81 -10.11
CA ARG A 267 -17.88 -11.22 -8.80
C ARG A 267 -17.23 -10.49 -7.61
N PHE A 268 -16.05 -9.89 -7.77
CA PHE A 268 -15.38 -9.11 -6.73
C PHE A 268 -15.78 -7.63 -6.74
N GLY A 269 -16.70 -7.23 -7.63
CA GLY A 269 -17.27 -5.89 -7.67
C GLY A 269 -17.14 -5.21 -9.03
N TRP A 270 -18.17 -4.43 -9.36
CA TRP A 270 -18.22 -3.67 -10.61
C TRP A 270 -17.16 -2.56 -10.71
N PRO A 271 -16.89 -1.74 -9.67
CA PRO A 271 -15.86 -0.70 -9.75
C PRO A 271 -14.47 -1.27 -10.04
N TYR A 272 -14.16 -2.43 -9.45
CA TYR A 272 -12.94 -3.18 -9.71
C TYR A 272 -12.82 -3.61 -11.18
N THR A 273 -13.91 -4.15 -11.72
CA THR A 273 -13.94 -4.68 -13.09
C THR A 273 -13.80 -3.55 -14.10
N LEU A 274 -14.46 -2.42 -13.86
CA LEU A 274 -14.31 -1.21 -14.67
C LEU A 274 -12.88 -0.69 -14.66
N LEU A 275 -12.25 -0.59 -13.48
CA LEU A 275 -10.87 -0.12 -13.36
C LEU A 275 -9.90 -1.05 -14.09
N SER A 276 -10.14 -2.37 -14.01
CA SER A 276 -9.33 -3.38 -14.69
C SER A 276 -9.52 -3.39 -16.21
N ALA A 277 -10.72 -3.02 -16.69
CA ALA A 277 -11.05 -2.94 -18.11
C ALA A 277 -10.66 -1.59 -18.76
N PHE A 278 -10.45 -0.56 -17.94
CA PHE A 278 -10.25 0.83 -18.38
C PHE A 278 -9.13 0.99 -19.43
N PRO A 279 -7.91 0.43 -19.27
CA PRO A 279 -6.87 0.58 -20.29
C PRO A 279 -7.28 -0.02 -21.65
N PHE A 280 -8.00 -1.12 -21.64
CA PHE A 280 -8.42 -1.81 -22.87
C PHE A 280 -9.50 -1.03 -23.61
N PHE A 281 -10.47 -0.48 -22.86
CA PHE A 281 -11.52 0.35 -23.44
C PHE A 281 -10.94 1.60 -24.11
N VAL A 282 -10.00 2.28 -23.44
CA VAL A 282 -9.35 3.48 -23.96
C VAL A 282 -8.44 3.19 -25.16
N VAL A 283 -7.69 2.07 -25.16
CA VAL A 283 -6.72 1.77 -26.22
C VAL A 283 -7.36 1.13 -27.46
N PHE A 284 -8.37 0.30 -27.29
CA PHE A 284 -8.93 -0.48 -28.39
C PHE A 284 -10.34 -0.04 -28.78
N VAL A 285 -11.23 0.13 -27.81
CA VAL A 285 -12.66 0.39 -28.09
C VAL A 285 -12.89 1.84 -28.51
N VAL A 286 -12.35 2.81 -27.78
CA VAL A 286 -12.53 4.24 -28.10
C VAL A 286 -11.98 4.58 -29.49
N PRO A 287 -10.74 4.18 -29.87
CA PRO A 287 -10.24 4.44 -31.22
C PRO A 287 -11.07 3.75 -32.31
N ALA A 288 -11.51 2.51 -32.10
CA ALA A 288 -12.37 1.81 -33.06
C ALA A 288 -13.71 2.55 -33.28
N LEU A 289 -14.33 3.04 -32.21
CA LEU A 289 -15.55 3.85 -32.28
C LEU A 289 -15.31 5.19 -33.00
N LEU A 290 -14.19 5.86 -32.74
CA LEU A 290 -13.84 7.11 -33.40
C LEU A 290 -13.57 6.91 -34.91
N ILE A 291 -12.88 5.83 -35.29
CA ILE A 291 -12.65 5.47 -36.70
C ILE A 291 -14.00 5.15 -37.38
N SER A 292 -14.87 4.39 -36.71
CA SER A 292 -16.21 4.06 -37.25
C SER A 292 -17.08 5.31 -37.42
N ALA A 293 -17.06 6.23 -36.45
CA ALA A 293 -17.77 7.50 -36.54
C ALA A 293 -17.20 8.39 -37.65
N GLY A 294 -15.86 8.45 -37.77
CA GLY A 294 -15.20 9.23 -38.82
C GLY A 294 -15.48 8.70 -40.23
N THR A 295 -15.50 7.37 -40.42
CA THR A 295 -15.84 6.74 -41.69
C THR A 295 -17.31 6.95 -42.07
N ALA A 296 -18.23 6.85 -41.11
CA ALA A 296 -19.64 7.16 -41.33
C ALA A 296 -19.84 8.64 -41.69
N LEU A 297 -19.17 9.56 -40.98
CA LEU A 297 -19.22 10.99 -41.27
C LEU A 297 -18.66 11.29 -42.67
N PHE A 298 -17.54 10.69 -43.04
CA PHE A 298 -16.97 10.84 -44.38
C PHE A 298 -17.95 10.38 -45.48
N ALA A 299 -18.64 9.26 -45.28
CA ALA A 299 -19.65 8.79 -46.23
C ALA A 299 -20.82 9.78 -46.41
N VAL A 300 -21.22 10.46 -45.34
CA VAL A 300 -22.29 11.49 -45.36
C VAL A 300 -21.83 12.80 -46.00
N LEU A 301 -20.55 13.17 -45.83
CA LEU A 301 -19.97 14.40 -46.37
C LEU A 301 -19.50 14.26 -47.84
N LYS A 302 -19.38 13.03 -48.36
CA LYS A 302 -19.01 12.76 -49.76
C LYS A 302 -19.80 13.52 -50.85
N PRO A 303 -21.12 13.79 -50.72
CA PRO A 303 -21.87 14.52 -51.75
C PRO A 303 -21.71 16.05 -51.69
N LEU A 304 -20.88 16.59 -50.79
CA LEU A 304 -20.65 18.04 -50.66
C LEU A 304 -19.73 18.59 -51.76
N SER A 305 -19.81 19.90 -51.99
CA SER A 305 -18.89 20.61 -52.89
C SER A 305 -17.45 20.62 -52.34
N PRO A 306 -16.43 20.86 -53.18
CA PRO A 306 -15.03 20.92 -52.72
C PRO A 306 -14.77 21.94 -51.60
N MET A 307 -15.40 23.12 -51.65
CA MET A 307 -15.23 24.14 -50.59
C MET A 307 -15.89 23.74 -49.26
N GLU A 308 -17.07 23.14 -49.31
CA GLU A 308 -17.76 22.63 -48.12
C GLU A 308 -16.99 21.45 -47.51
N THR A 309 -16.37 20.62 -48.35
CA THR A 309 -15.51 19.51 -47.92
C THR A 309 -14.28 20.04 -47.17
N VAL A 310 -13.62 21.09 -47.68
CA VAL A 310 -12.46 21.70 -47.01
C VAL A 310 -12.87 22.34 -45.67
N GLY A 311 -13.97 23.08 -45.63
CA GLY A 311 -14.49 23.67 -44.39
C GLY A 311 -14.85 22.62 -43.34
N ALA A 312 -15.56 21.57 -43.74
CA ALA A 312 -15.91 20.44 -42.87
C ALA A 312 -14.66 19.69 -42.38
N ALA A 313 -13.67 19.46 -43.25
CA ALA A 313 -12.41 18.81 -42.89
C ALA A 313 -11.62 19.64 -41.87
N LEU A 314 -11.56 20.96 -42.03
CA LEU A 314 -10.88 21.85 -41.09
C LEU A 314 -11.55 21.83 -39.72
N ILE A 315 -12.89 21.91 -39.66
CA ILE A 315 -13.65 21.82 -38.41
C ILE A 315 -13.43 20.46 -37.74
N CYS A 316 -13.46 19.37 -38.51
CA CYS A 316 -13.19 18.02 -38.00
C CYS A 316 -11.77 17.88 -37.47
N ALA A 317 -10.77 18.46 -38.16
CA ALA A 317 -9.37 18.43 -37.72
C ALA A 317 -9.16 19.22 -36.42
N VAL A 318 -9.77 20.41 -36.31
CA VAL A 318 -9.73 21.22 -35.08
C VAL A 318 -10.43 20.49 -33.92
N ALA A 319 -11.62 19.93 -34.17
CA ALA A 319 -12.37 19.16 -33.17
C ALA A 319 -11.59 17.91 -32.72
N ALA A 320 -10.96 17.19 -33.66
CA ALA A 320 -10.12 16.03 -33.37
C ALA A 320 -8.87 16.41 -32.56
N GLY A 321 -8.20 17.52 -32.91
CA GLY A 321 -7.05 18.04 -32.17
C GLY A 321 -7.41 18.44 -30.73
N ALA A 322 -8.51 19.20 -30.56
CA ALA A 322 -9.03 19.58 -29.25
C ALA A 322 -9.45 18.35 -28.42
N GLY A 323 -10.11 17.37 -29.06
CA GLY A 323 -10.47 16.11 -28.47
C GLY A 323 -9.26 15.31 -27.99
N LEU A 324 -8.23 15.17 -28.81
CA LEU A 324 -7.00 14.45 -28.47
C LEU A 324 -6.26 15.12 -27.30
N TYR A 325 -6.19 16.45 -27.28
CA TYR A 325 -5.61 17.19 -26.15
C TYR A 325 -6.41 16.97 -24.86
N ALA A 326 -7.74 17.07 -24.93
CA ALA A 326 -8.62 16.82 -23.78
C ALA A 326 -8.50 15.39 -23.26
N ILE A 327 -8.43 14.40 -24.16
CA ILE A 327 -8.21 12.98 -23.84
C ILE A 327 -6.85 12.81 -23.17
N ARG A 328 -5.76 13.33 -23.75
CA ARG A 328 -4.42 13.24 -23.14
C ARG A 328 -4.43 13.80 -21.71
N LYS A 329 -5.02 14.98 -21.51
CA LYS A 329 -5.14 15.61 -20.20
C LYS A 329 -5.98 14.77 -19.23
N ALA A 330 -7.10 14.20 -19.69
CA ALA A 330 -7.94 13.33 -18.89
C ALA A 330 -7.21 12.02 -18.49
N LEU A 331 -6.51 11.37 -19.43
CA LEU A 331 -5.74 10.16 -19.18
C LEU A 331 -4.63 10.37 -18.15
N GLY A 332 -3.94 11.51 -18.20
CA GLY A 332 -2.97 11.89 -17.17
C GLY A 332 -3.61 11.99 -15.78
N ARG A 333 -4.76 12.67 -15.67
CA ARG A 333 -5.50 12.80 -14.39
C ARG A 333 -6.07 11.49 -13.86
N LEU A 334 -6.33 10.53 -14.74
CA LEU A 334 -6.87 9.21 -14.41
C LEU A 334 -5.77 8.17 -14.15
N PHE A 335 -4.48 8.56 -14.12
CA PHE A 335 -3.34 7.66 -13.92
C PHE A 335 -3.31 6.52 -14.96
N PHE A 336 -3.73 6.80 -16.20
CA PHE A 336 -3.90 5.79 -17.24
C PHE A 336 -2.63 4.95 -17.46
N TRP A 337 -1.48 5.59 -17.64
CA TRP A 337 -0.21 4.89 -17.88
C TRP A 337 0.19 3.98 -16.72
N HIS A 338 -0.16 4.38 -15.50
CA HIS A 338 0.09 3.59 -14.31
C HIS A 338 -0.78 2.33 -14.27
N ILE A 339 -2.09 2.49 -14.48
CA ILE A 339 -3.06 1.38 -14.53
C ILE A 339 -2.73 0.43 -15.68
N LEU A 340 -2.34 0.98 -16.83
CA LEU A 340 -1.90 0.21 -17.99
C LEU A 340 -0.66 -0.62 -17.65
N SER A 341 0.37 0.00 -17.05
CA SER A 341 1.64 -0.67 -16.77
C SER A 341 1.49 -1.76 -15.69
N ILE A 342 0.78 -1.50 -14.59
CA ILE A 342 0.50 -2.53 -13.57
C ILE A 342 -0.32 -3.68 -14.13
N ARG A 343 -1.20 -3.42 -15.10
CA ARG A 343 -1.98 -4.49 -15.75
C ARG A 343 -1.09 -5.41 -16.59
N ILE A 344 -0.18 -4.83 -17.36
CA ILE A 344 0.84 -5.59 -18.08
C ILE A 344 1.69 -6.40 -17.10
N PHE A 345 2.09 -5.79 -15.99
CA PHE A 345 2.85 -6.47 -14.94
C PHE A 345 2.12 -7.73 -14.46
N PHE A 346 0.84 -7.61 -14.08
CA PHE A 346 0.05 -8.75 -13.59
C PHE A 346 0.04 -9.91 -14.58
N TRP A 347 -0.19 -9.63 -15.87
CA TRP A 347 -0.19 -10.65 -16.91
C TRP A 347 1.20 -11.27 -17.11
N GLN A 348 2.26 -10.47 -17.17
CA GLN A 348 3.63 -11.00 -17.32
C GLN A 348 4.02 -11.88 -16.15
N HIS A 349 3.73 -11.44 -14.92
CA HIS A 349 4.05 -12.22 -13.72
C HIS A 349 3.22 -13.51 -13.64
N ALA A 350 1.90 -13.46 -13.88
CA ALA A 350 1.05 -14.65 -13.90
C ALA A 350 1.46 -15.69 -14.97
N THR A 351 2.14 -15.26 -16.03
CA THR A 351 2.65 -16.11 -17.11
C THR A 351 4.15 -16.43 -16.98
N GLY A 352 4.79 -16.11 -15.86
CA GLY A 352 6.21 -16.41 -15.62
C GLY A 352 7.21 -15.59 -16.44
N ARG A 353 6.78 -14.48 -17.06
CA ARG A 353 7.59 -13.64 -17.97
C ARG A 353 8.32 -12.48 -17.28
N ARG A 354 8.75 -12.66 -16.02
CA ARG A 354 9.43 -11.63 -15.20
C ARG A 354 10.65 -12.17 -14.46
N PRO A 355 11.77 -12.41 -15.16
CA PRO A 355 13.01 -12.85 -14.51
C PRO A 355 13.58 -11.79 -13.54
N ASP A 356 13.41 -10.51 -13.87
CA ASP A 356 13.75 -9.36 -13.03
C ASP A 356 13.03 -9.39 -11.67
N TYR A 357 11.73 -9.69 -11.71
CA TYR A 357 10.91 -9.87 -10.52
C TYR A 357 11.34 -11.09 -9.70
N GLU A 358 11.51 -12.25 -10.34
CA GLU A 358 11.88 -13.48 -9.64
C GLU A 358 13.24 -13.38 -8.95
N ALA A 359 14.19 -12.65 -9.56
CA ALA A 359 15.47 -12.30 -8.97
C ALA A 359 15.29 -11.37 -7.76
N ARG A 360 14.43 -10.35 -7.85
CA ARG A 360 14.15 -9.46 -6.70
C ARG A 360 13.53 -10.21 -5.53
N ILE A 361 12.57 -11.12 -5.78
CA ILE A 361 12.00 -11.98 -4.75
C ILE A 361 13.09 -12.85 -4.10
N ALA A 362 14.10 -13.29 -4.86
CA ALA A 362 15.21 -14.09 -4.32
C ALA A 362 16.04 -13.26 -3.34
N LEU A 363 16.45 -12.06 -3.75
CA LEU A 363 17.21 -11.13 -2.91
C LEU A 363 16.47 -10.79 -1.60
N PHE A 364 15.16 -10.52 -1.68
CA PHE A 364 14.34 -10.26 -0.50
C PHE A 364 14.23 -11.47 0.42
N SER A 365 14.12 -12.67 -0.14
CA SER A 365 14.06 -13.91 0.64
C SER A 365 15.38 -14.17 1.36
N GLU A 366 16.51 -14.03 0.65
CA GLU A 366 17.85 -14.21 1.22
C GLU A 366 18.16 -13.18 2.32
N ARG A 367 17.70 -11.92 2.14
CA ARG A 367 17.83 -10.87 3.17
C ARG A 367 17.14 -11.28 4.48
N ILE A 368 15.91 -11.79 4.41
CA ILE A 368 15.17 -12.21 5.59
C ILE A 368 15.76 -13.49 6.18
N LEU A 369 16.16 -14.46 5.35
CA LEU A 369 16.82 -15.68 5.81
C LEU A 369 18.14 -15.39 6.54
N THR A 370 18.90 -14.40 6.08
CA THR A 370 20.14 -13.94 6.75
C THR A 370 19.85 -13.44 8.17
N GLU A 371 18.83 -12.59 8.34
CA GLU A 371 18.41 -12.10 9.67
C GLU A 371 17.90 -13.24 10.57
N LEU A 372 17.10 -14.16 10.01
CA LEU A 372 16.65 -15.35 10.75
C LEU A 372 17.82 -16.21 11.21
N ALA A 373 18.86 -16.38 10.39
CA ALA A 373 20.08 -17.10 10.76
C ALA A 373 20.85 -16.37 11.87
N GLN A 374 20.94 -15.04 11.82
CA GLN A 374 21.58 -14.24 12.86
C GLN A 374 20.86 -14.34 14.20
N TRP A 375 19.53 -14.24 14.22
CA TRP A 375 18.73 -14.40 15.45
C TRP A 375 18.77 -15.82 16.00
N ARG A 376 18.93 -16.81 15.12
CA ARG A 376 19.16 -18.19 15.55
C ARG A 376 20.53 -18.34 16.23
N ALA A 377 21.56 -17.66 15.73
CA ALA A 377 22.88 -17.66 16.35
C ALA A 377 22.92 -16.84 17.65
N HIS A 378 22.06 -15.80 17.78
CA HIS A 378 21.98 -14.92 18.95
C HIS A 378 20.54 -14.82 19.48
N PRO A 379 20.02 -15.86 20.17
CA PRO A 379 18.61 -15.91 20.60
C PRO A 379 18.19 -14.75 21.53
N ALA A 380 19.10 -14.20 22.32
CA ALA A 380 18.84 -13.04 23.18
C ALA A 380 18.49 -11.77 22.36
N GLU A 381 18.96 -11.70 21.13
CA GLU A 381 18.70 -10.59 20.22
C GLU A 381 17.48 -10.82 19.32
N ALA A 382 16.91 -12.02 19.33
CA ALA A 382 15.79 -12.39 18.49
C ALA A 382 14.51 -11.57 18.82
N PRO A 383 13.76 -11.12 17.81
CA PRO A 383 12.43 -10.56 18.04
C PRO A 383 11.44 -11.67 18.40
N ASP A 384 10.37 -11.33 19.10
CA ASP A 384 9.29 -12.30 19.39
C ASP A 384 8.46 -12.63 18.14
N GLU A 385 8.42 -11.70 17.18
CA GLU A 385 7.67 -11.81 15.93
C GLU A 385 8.40 -11.12 14.77
N VAL A 386 8.52 -11.85 13.65
CA VAL A 386 8.98 -11.34 12.36
C VAL A 386 7.78 -11.26 11.44
N MET A 387 7.48 -10.05 10.99
CA MET A 387 6.29 -9.78 10.18
C MET A 387 6.67 -9.31 8.78
N ILE A 388 6.18 -10.00 7.76
CA ILE A 388 6.29 -9.61 6.36
C ILE A 388 4.97 -8.94 5.98
N VAL A 389 4.99 -7.65 5.70
CA VAL A 389 3.82 -6.84 5.38
C VAL A 389 3.90 -6.41 3.92
N GLY A 390 2.92 -6.80 3.12
CA GLY A 390 2.81 -6.34 1.74
C GLY A 390 1.53 -5.54 1.51
N HIS A 391 1.65 -4.41 0.80
CA HIS A 391 0.50 -3.61 0.36
C HIS A 391 0.33 -3.67 -1.15
N SER A 392 -0.92 -3.76 -1.63
CA SER A 392 -1.23 -3.80 -3.07
C SER A 392 -0.50 -4.96 -3.76
N LEU A 393 0.22 -4.71 -4.86
CA LEU A 393 1.09 -5.71 -5.51
C LEU A 393 2.25 -6.18 -4.61
N GLY A 394 2.71 -5.37 -3.66
CA GLY A 394 3.69 -5.79 -2.64
C GLY A 394 3.14 -6.91 -1.74
N ALA A 395 1.82 -7.06 -1.64
CA ALA A 395 1.18 -8.20 -0.99
C ALA A 395 1.43 -9.52 -1.72
N ALA A 396 1.42 -9.51 -3.06
CA ALA A 396 1.77 -10.70 -3.85
C ALA A 396 3.25 -11.04 -3.67
N MET A 397 4.13 -10.04 -3.69
CA MET A 397 5.55 -10.22 -3.39
C MET A 397 5.77 -10.81 -1.99
N ALA A 398 5.09 -10.29 -0.98
CA ALA A 398 5.21 -10.76 0.40
C ALA A 398 4.79 -12.24 0.55
N VAL A 399 3.73 -12.66 -0.14
CA VAL A 399 3.32 -14.07 -0.23
C VAL A 399 4.43 -14.92 -0.84
N GLU A 400 5.02 -14.48 -1.94
CA GLU A 400 6.05 -15.28 -2.62
C GLU A 400 7.38 -15.33 -1.84
N VAL A 401 7.76 -14.22 -1.20
CA VAL A 401 8.91 -14.16 -0.28
C VAL A 401 8.67 -15.10 0.90
N ALA A 402 7.50 -15.03 1.55
CA ALA A 402 7.16 -15.92 2.67
C ALA A 402 7.20 -17.41 2.25
N ALA A 403 6.64 -17.73 1.07
CA ALA A 403 6.64 -19.11 0.57
C ALA A 403 8.06 -19.63 0.32
N ARG A 404 8.96 -18.79 -0.22
CA ARG A 404 10.37 -19.15 -0.42
C ARG A 404 11.14 -19.31 0.89
N ILE A 405 10.87 -18.44 1.88
CA ILE A 405 11.46 -18.56 3.22
C ILE A 405 11.05 -19.90 3.85
N LEU A 406 9.75 -20.24 3.86
CA LEU A 406 9.29 -21.50 4.43
C LEU A 406 9.89 -22.72 3.72
N ALA A 407 10.01 -22.67 2.39
CA ALA A 407 10.64 -23.75 1.63
C ALA A 407 12.11 -23.96 2.02
N ARG A 408 12.86 -22.88 2.30
CA ARG A 408 14.27 -22.95 2.72
C ARG A 408 14.46 -23.32 4.18
N LEU A 409 13.52 -22.96 5.06
CA LEU A 409 13.53 -23.39 6.46
C LEU A 409 13.22 -24.88 6.60
N GLY A 410 12.49 -25.48 5.65
CA GLY A 410 12.15 -26.90 5.67
C GLY A 410 11.42 -27.31 6.95
N THR A 411 11.79 -28.46 7.51
CA THR A 411 11.28 -29.00 8.78
C THR A 411 12.23 -28.72 9.94
N ASP A 412 13.02 -27.65 9.86
CA ASP A 412 13.96 -27.30 10.93
C ASP A 412 13.20 -26.81 12.16
N ASP A 413 13.20 -27.61 13.22
CA ASP A 413 12.43 -27.37 14.44
C ASP A 413 13.17 -26.52 15.48
N ARG A 414 14.36 -26.00 15.14
CA ARG A 414 15.08 -25.08 16.02
C ARG A 414 14.24 -23.83 16.30
N PRO A 415 14.29 -23.28 17.52
CA PRO A 415 13.55 -22.09 17.88
C PRO A 415 13.80 -20.95 16.89
N LEU A 416 12.72 -20.38 16.38
CA LEU A 416 12.72 -19.21 15.53
C LEU A 416 11.68 -18.20 16.05
N PRO A 417 11.89 -16.90 15.77
CA PRO A 417 10.84 -15.91 15.93
C PRO A 417 9.56 -16.35 15.21
N ARG A 418 8.40 -15.98 15.77
CA ARG A 418 7.12 -16.26 15.11
C ARG A 418 7.07 -15.56 13.76
N LEU A 419 6.73 -16.29 12.70
CA LEU A 419 6.58 -15.73 11.37
C LEU A 419 5.12 -15.31 11.14
N SER A 420 4.96 -14.06 10.70
CA SER A 420 3.67 -13.46 10.41
C SER A 420 3.70 -12.84 9.01
N LEU A 421 2.64 -13.05 8.23
CA LEU A 421 2.42 -12.48 6.91
C LEU A 421 1.15 -11.62 6.93
N VAL A 422 1.26 -10.38 6.49
CA VAL A 422 0.13 -9.47 6.35
C VAL A 422 0.01 -9.00 4.92
N THR A 423 -1.15 -9.20 4.32
CA THR A 423 -1.48 -8.68 2.99
C THR A 423 -2.57 -7.62 3.11
N LEU A 424 -2.29 -6.42 2.64
CA LEU A 424 -3.16 -5.24 2.77
C LEU A 424 -3.66 -4.78 1.41
N GLY A 425 -4.98 -4.83 1.19
CA GLY A 425 -5.56 -4.45 -0.10
C GLY A 425 -4.95 -5.25 -1.25
N SER A 426 -4.79 -6.56 -1.05
CA SER A 426 -3.89 -7.39 -1.85
C SER A 426 -4.17 -7.38 -3.35
N GLY A 427 -3.09 -7.26 -4.15
CA GLY A 427 -3.08 -7.49 -5.60
C GLY A 427 -2.94 -8.97 -6.00
N LEU A 428 -2.83 -9.88 -5.03
CA LEU A 428 -2.68 -11.32 -5.25
C LEU A 428 -3.71 -11.95 -6.22
N PRO A 429 -4.99 -11.56 -6.23
CA PRO A 429 -5.97 -12.18 -7.12
C PRO A 429 -5.65 -11.93 -8.60
N PHE A 430 -5.09 -10.76 -8.95
CA PHE A 430 -4.73 -10.44 -10.34
C PHE A 430 -3.69 -11.38 -10.92
N VAL A 431 -2.87 -11.96 -10.07
CA VAL A 431 -1.74 -12.80 -10.45
C VAL A 431 -2.03 -14.27 -10.24
N ALA A 432 -2.95 -14.60 -9.33
CA ALA A 432 -3.30 -15.98 -9.02
C ALA A 432 -4.50 -16.51 -9.83
N LEU A 433 -5.45 -15.67 -10.26
CA LEU A 433 -6.65 -16.10 -11.00
C LEU A 433 -6.43 -16.59 -12.45
N PRO A 434 -5.44 -16.08 -13.22
CA PRO A 434 -5.14 -16.63 -14.54
C PRO A 434 -4.85 -18.13 -14.48
N LYS A 435 -5.16 -18.87 -15.55
CA LYS A 435 -4.96 -20.33 -15.58
C LYS A 435 -3.48 -20.71 -15.59
N GLU A 436 -2.64 -19.86 -16.18
CA GLU A 436 -1.19 -20.06 -16.30
C GLU A 436 -0.43 -19.79 -14.99
N ALA A 437 -1.11 -19.30 -13.95
CA ALA A 437 -0.54 -18.90 -12.66
C ALA A 437 -0.11 -20.10 -11.77
N VAL A 438 0.40 -21.17 -12.36
CA VAL A 438 0.74 -22.44 -11.68
C VAL A 438 1.77 -22.20 -10.57
N GLY A 439 2.85 -21.48 -10.86
CA GLY A 439 3.94 -21.24 -9.92
C GLY A 439 3.50 -20.48 -8.67
N ILE A 440 2.74 -19.38 -8.83
CA ILE A 440 2.25 -18.61 -7.69
C ILE A 440 1.15 -19.35 -6.92
N ARG A 441 0.28 -20.15 -7.59
CA ARG A 441 -0.70 -21.00 -6.89
C ARG A 441 -0.03 -22.04 -6.02
N ALA A 442 1.07 -22.65 -6.47
CA ALA A 442 1.86 -23.56 -5.66
C ALA A 442 2.48 -22.87 -4.42
N ARG A 443 3.00 -21.65 -4.59
CA ARG A 443 3.52 -20.81 -3.49
C ARG A 443 2.41 -20.43 -2.50
N ILE A 444 1.22 -20.07 -2.99
CA ILE A 444 0.06 -19.80 -2.13
C ILE A 444 -0.35 -21.07 -1.37
N ALA A 445 -0.39 -22.22 -2.06
CA ALA A 445 -0.75 -23.50 -1.45
C ALA A 445 0.19 -23.84 -0.29
N SER A 446 1.51 -23.66 -0.45
CA SER A 446 2.46 -23.95 0.62
C SER A 446 2.22 -23.10 1.88
N LEU A 447 1.80 -21.84 1.72
CA LEU A 447 1.40 -20.99 2.87
C LEU A 447 0.05 -21.38 3.45
N VAL A 448 -0.94 -21.66 2.60
CA VAL A 448 -2.32 -22.01 3.00
C VAL A 448 -2.31 -23.21 3.95
N TYR A 449 -1.48 -24.21 3.67
CA TYR A 449 -1.43 -25.45 4.47
C TYR A 449 -0.30 -25.49 5.51
N SER A 450 0.45 -24.41 5.70
CA SER A 450 1.52 -24.35 6.69
C SER A 450 1.04 -23.77 8.02
N ASP A 451 1.38 -24.42 9.12
CA ASP A 451 1.22 -23.92 10.50
C ASP A 451 2.42 -23.10 10.98
N ARG A 452 3.52 -23.08 10.23
CA ARG A 452 4.77 -22.39 10.58
C ARG A 452 4.71 -20.87 10.35
N ILE A 453 3.61 -20.37 9.80
CA ILE A 453 3.36 -18.95 9.56
C ILE A 453 1.90 -18.61 9.84
N VAL A 454 1.66 -17.41 10.36
CA VAL A 454 0.31 -16.83 10.44
C VAL A 454 0.13 -15.84 9.30
N TRP A 455 -0.84 -16.08 8.43
CA TRP A 455 -1.16 -15.16 7.33
C TRP A 455 -2.52 -14.49 7.54
N CYS A 456 -2.54 -13.17 7.67
CA CYS A 456 -3.75 -12.35 7.68
C CYS A 456 -3.88 -11.51 6.39
N ASP A 457 -5.02 -11.62 5.71
CA ASP A 457 -5.38 -10.80 4.55
C ASP A 457 -6.48 -9.80 4.92
N TYR A 458 -6.15 -8.51 4.82
CA TYR A 458 -7.08 -7.42 5.09
C TYR A 458 -7.63 -6.82 3.80
N GLN A 459 -8.95 -6.82 3.70
CA GLN A 459 -9.70 -6.42 2.52
C GLN A 459 -10.66 -5.26 2.81
N ALA A 460 -11.02 -4.50 1.78
CA ALA A 460 -11.95 -3.38 1.92
C ALA A 460 -12.91 -3.28 0.72
N PRO A 461 -14.22 -3.45 0.92
CA PRO A 461 -15.21 -3.31 -0.17
C PRO A 461 -15.24 -1.92 -0.80
N GLN A 462 -14.79 -0.89 -0.09
CA GLN A 462 -14.77 0.49 -0.57
C GLN A 462 -13.61 0.76 -1.54
N ASP A 463 -12.61 -0.12 -1.57
CA ASP A 463 -11.42 0.03 -2.36
C ASP A 463 -11.58 -0.63 -3.73
N TRP A 464 -11.51 0.17 -4.80
CA TRP A 464 -11.69 -0.32 -6.17
C TRP A 464 -10.51 -1.15 -6.66
N LEU A 465 -9.36 -1.09 -5.99
CA LEU A 465 -8.16 -1.84 -6.35
C LEU A 465 -8.06 -3.18 -5.61
N ASN A 466 -8.90 -3.42 -4.60
CA ASN A 466 -8.89 -4.65 -3.83
C ASN A 466 -10.01 -5.59 -4.28
N CYS A 467 -9.69 -6.85 -4.57
CA CYS A 467 -10.71 -7.86 -4.88
C CYS A 467 -11.33 -8.35 -3.56
N TYR A 468 -12.23 -7.56 -2.99
CA TYR A 468 -12.88 -7.94 -1.74
C TYR A 468 -13.65 -9.26 -1.93
N GLY A 469 -13.63 -10.11 -0.91
CA GLY A 469 -14.23 -11.44 -0.93
C GLY A 469 -13.35 -12.52 -1.53
N PHE A 470 -12.15 -12.20 -2.05
CA PHE A 470 -11.20 -13.22 -2.50
C PHE A 470 -10.69 -14.05 -1.34
N ASN A 471 -10.78 -15.38 -1.45
CA ASN A 471 -10.19 -16.34 -0.54
C ASN A 471 -9.39 -17.38 -1.34
N PRO A 472 -8.05 -17.44 -1.19
CA PRO A 472 -7.23 -18.37 -1.96
C PRO A 472 -7.57 -19.85 -1.69
N ILE A 473 -8.22 -20.18 -0.57
CA ILE A 473 -8.65 -21.57 -0.32
C ILE A 473 -9.73 -22.00 -1.32
N PHE A 474 -10.63 -21.08 -1.70
CA PHE A 474 -11.81 -21.40 -2.51
C PHE A 474 -11.73 -20.90 -3.95
N ASP A 475 -10.93 -19.86 -4.21
CA ASP A 475 -11.02 -19.09 -5.46
C ASP A 475 -9.99 -19.45 -6.53
N ILE A 476 -8.95 -20.20 -6.16
CA ILE A 476 -7.86 -20.58 -7.08
C ILE A 476 -7.70 -22.10 -7.23
N GLY A 477 -8.69 -22.88 -6.81
CA GLY A 477 -8.74 -24.33 -7.05
C GLY A 477 -7.52 -25.07 -6.54
N LEU A 478 -7.21 -24.92 -5.25
CA LEU A 478 -6.12 -25.66 -4.61
C LEU A 478 -6.47 -27.16 -4.56
N GLU A 479 -5.46 -28.01 -4.75
CA GLU A 479 -5.65 -29.47 -4.84
C GLU A 479 -6.07 -30.11 -3.51
N ARG A 480 -5.56 -29.57 -2.39
CA ARG A 480 -5.80 -30.16 -1.07
C ARG A 480 -7.11 -29.64 -0.45
N PRO A 481 -7.82 -30.46 0.34
CA PRO A 481 -9.08 -30.04 0.97
C PRO A 481 -8.98 -28.81 1.88
N ALA A 482 -10.03 -27.98 1.88
CA ALA A 482 -10.09 -26.73 2.65
C ALA A 482 -9.96 -26.91 4.17
N PHE A 483 -10.39 -28.04 4.74
CA PHE A 483 -10.29 -28.29 6.19
C PHE A 483 -8.85 -28.50 6.68
N LEU A 484 -7.91 -28.75 5.76
CA LEU A 484 -6.48 -28.82 6.07
C LEU A 484 -5.82 -27.44 6.13
N ALA A 485 -6.50 -26.38 5.67
CA ALA A 485 -5.94 -25.04 5.64
C ALA A 485 -5.68 -24.52 7.05
N HIS A 486 -4.51 -23.89 7.20
CA HIS A 486 -4.11 -23.10 8.35
C HIS A 486 -4.25 -21.61 8.06
N ASN A 487 -4.20 -21.19 6.79
CA ASN A 487 -4.14 -19.80 6.36
C ASN A 487 -4.97 -19.56 5.09
N PRO A 488 -5.29 -18.29 4.73
CA PRO A 488 -5.19 -17.09 5.55
C PRO A 488 -6.40 -16.88 6.48
N LEU A 489 -6.25 -16.04 7.50
CA LEU A 489 -7.38 -15.34 8.11
C LEU A 489 -7.75 -14.15 7.23
N ILE A 490 -9.01 -14.03 6.83
CA ILE A 490 -9.49 -12.88 6.06
C ILE A 490 -10.25 -11.95 6.99
N ARG A 491 -9.96 -10.66 6.92
CA ARG A 491 -10.60 -9.62 7.74
C ARG A 491 -10.92 -8.39 6.91
N SER A 492 -11.97 -7.68 7.32
CA SER A 492 -12.25 -6.37 6.73
C SER A 492 -11.44 -5.28 7.43
N ALA A 493 -10.88 -4.34 6.65
CA ALA A 493 -10.30 -3.12 7.18
C ALA A 493 -11.36 -2.10 7.66
N GLY A 494 -12.65 -2.30 7.32
CA GLY A 494 -13.75 -1.46 7.80
C GLY A 494 -13.58 0.03 7.47
N ILE A 495 -12.94 0.37 6.34
CA ILE A 495 -12.46 1.73 6.03
C ILE A 495 -13.57 2.79 6.16
N LYS A 496 -14.79 2.46 5.72
CA LYS A 496 -15.95 3.38 5.82
C LYS A 496 -16.22 3.84 7.26
N ASP A 497 -16.11 2.93 8.23
CA ASP A 497 -16.42 3.23 9.63
C ASP A 497 -15.30 4.03 10.31
N ARG A 498 -14.08 3.90 9.79
CA ARG A 498 -12.87 4.57 10.31
C ARG A 498 -12.66 5.97 9.74
N ILE A 499 -13.48 6.42 8.80
CA ILE A 499 -13.37 7.73 8.16
C ILE A 499 -14.64 8.56 8.45
N PRO A 500 -14.53 9.88 8.72
CA PRO A 500 -15.69 10.75 8.82
C PRO A 500 -16.52 10.76 7.53
N GLU A 501 -17.85 10.81 7.64
CA GLU A 501 -18.74 10.72 6.47
C GLU A 501 -18.44 11.79 5.40
N CYS A 502 -18.09 13.01 5.83
CA CYS A 502 -17.70 14.09 4.91
C CYS A 502 -16.45 13.77 4.09
N ASP A 503 -15.49 13.09 4.70
CA ASP A 503 -14.22 12.73 4.07
C ASP A 503 -14.41 11.49 3.20
N TYR A 504 -15.20 10.52 3.67
CA TYR A 504 -15.58 9.34 2.90
C TYR A 504 -16.26 9.71 1.58
N LYS A 505 -17.23 10.64 1.59
CA LYS A 505 -17.90 11.12 0.36
C LYS A 505 -16.92 11.71 -0.67
N ARG A 506 -15.83 12.33 -0.22
CA ARG A 506 -14.77 12.89 -1.08
C ARG A 506 -13.79 11.82 -1.56
N LEU A 507 -13.51 10.82 -0.72
CA LEU A 507 -12.53 9.76 -0.99
C LEU A 507 -13.09 8.63 -1.85
N ARG A 508 -14.39 8.31 -1.78
CA ARG A 508 -14.99 7.15 -2.44
C ARG A 508 -14.86 7.09 -3.96
N LEU A 509 -14.59 8.24 -4.60
CA LEU A 509 -14.37 8.36 -6.05
C LEU A 509 -12.88 8.56 -6.41
N ARG A 510 -11.99 8.44 -5.43
CA ARG A 510 -10.53 8.59 -5.59
C ARG A 510 -9.88 7.25 -5.30
N PRO A 511 -9.87 6.30 -6.27
CA PRO A 511 -9.57 4.89 -6.03
C PRO A 511 -8.21 4.69 -5.35
N PHE A 512 -7.14 5.31 -5.86
CA PHE A 512 -5.82 5.26 -5.22
C PHE A 512 -5.81 5.84 -3.80
N HIS A 513 -6.51 6.95 -3.55
CA HIS A 513 -6.54 7.56 -2.21
C HIS A 513 -7.30 6.69 -1.20
N MET A 514 -8.30 5.94 -1.66
CA MET A 514 -9.00 4.92 -0.87
C MET A 514 -8.08 3.72 -0.61
N HIS A 515 -7.38 3.25 -1.64
CA HIS A 515 -6.43 2.14 -1.55
C HIS A 515 -5.27 2.39 -0.56
N PHE A 516 -4.84 3.64 -0.40
CA PHE A 516 -3.81 4.00 0.59
C PHE A 516 -4.34 4.09 2.03
N GLN A 517 -5.65 3.98 2.29
CA GLN A 517 -6.18 4.06 3.65
C GLN A 517 -5.75 2.87 4.51
N PHE A 518 -5.40 1.73 3.92
CA PHE A 518 -4.79 0.62 4.65
C PHE A 518 -3.53 1.04 5.42
N LEU A 519 -2.75 2.00 4.91
CA LEU A 519 -1.47 2.40 5.52
C LEU A 519 -1.56 3.69 6.34
N LYS A 520 -2.74 4.33 6.38
CA LYS A 520 -2.92 5.62 7.06
C LYS A 520 -3.40 5.42 8.48
N ALA A 521 -3.16 6.44 9.30
CA ALA A 521 -3.76 6.51 10.63
C ALA A 521 -5.28 6.56 10.51
N ASN A 522 -5.96 5.72 11.28
CA ASN A 522 -7.40 5.76 11.43
C ASN A 522 -7.87 7.09 12.02
N PHE A 523 -9.13 7.48 11.74
CA PHE A 523 -9.75 8.61 12.45
C PHE A 523 -10.53 8.16 13.69
N ARG A 524 -10.94 6.89 13.74
CA ARG A 524 -11.64 6.28 14.87
C ARG A 524 -11.00 4.95 15.23
N PRO A 525 -11.00 4.55 16.51
CA PRO A 525 -10.50 3.22 16.88
C PRO A 525 -11.29 2.12 16.18
N GLY A 526 -10.67 0.96 16.02
CA GLY A 526 -11.32 -0.20 15.42
C GLY A 526 -10.43 -1.44 15.39
N GLU A 527 -11.02 -2.56 14.99
CA GLU A 527 -10.35 -3.86 14.91
C GLU A 527 -9.14 -3.80 13.96
N TYR A 528 -9.35 -3.22 12.78
CA TYR A 528 -8.26 -2.85 11.88
C TYR A 528 -7.64 -1.53 12.32
N ASP A 529 -6.36 -1.58 12.65
CA ASP A 529 -5.51 -0.40 12.79
C ASP A 529 -4.07 -0.79 12.44
N PHE A 530 -3.52 -0.15 11.41
CA PHE A 530 -2.20 -0.46 10.88
C PHE A 530 -1.08 -0.23 11.92
N PHE A 531 -1.19 0.83 12.71
CA PHE A 531 -0.19 1.18 13.71
C PHE A 531 -0.30 0.29 14.94
N GLU A 532 -1.51 -0.04 15.40
CA GLU A 532 -1.64 -1.01 16.50
C GLU A 532 -1.23 -2.42 16.08
N MET A 533 -1.44 -2.81 14.82
CA MET A 533 -0.98 -4.09 14.29
C MET A 533 0.55 -4.19 14.27
N ILE A 534 1.24 -3.11 13.91
CA ILE A 534 2.71 -3.09 13.80
C ILE A 534 3.39 -2.75 15.13
N LEU A 535 2.83 -1.84 15.93
CA LEU A 535 3.47 -1.27 17.12
C LEU A 535 2.84 -1.73 18.44
N GLY A 536 1.69 -2.40 18.40
CA GLY A 536 1.00 -2.90 19.59
C GLY A 536 1.57 -4.20 20.14
N ARG A 537 1.19 -4.55 21.37
CA ARG A 537 1.66 -5.75 22.10
C ARG A 537 1.06 -7.06 21.62
N GLN A 538 -0.08 -7.02 20.93
CA GLN A 538 -0.70 -8.24 20.40
C GLN A 538 0.14 -8.76 19.22
N SER A 539 0.38 -10.06 19.16
CA SER A 539 0.84 -10.70 17.92
C SER A 539 -0.22 -10.58 16.83
N LEU A 540 0.17 -10.83 15.58
CA LEU A 540 -0.76 -10.76 14.45
C LEU A 540 -1.97 -11.68 14.65
N LEU A 541 -1.73 -12.93 15.08
CA LEU A 541 -2.80 -13.90 15.34
C LEU A 541 -3.75 -13.42 16.44
N GLY A 542 -3.19 -12.92 17.55
CA GLY A 542 -3.99 -12.43 18.67
C GLY A 542 -4.88 -11.27 18.26
N ARG A 543 -4.33 -10.35 17.47
CA ARG A 543 -5.09 -9.24 16.93
C ARG A 543 -6.19 -9.70 15.96
N ALA A 544 -5.89 -10.64 15.08
CA ALA A 544 -6.86 -11.09 14.08
C ALA A 544 -8.01 -11.91 14.67
N LEU A 545 -7.76 -12.68 15.75
CA LEU A 545 -8.78 -13.46 16.44
C LEU A 545 -9.57 -12.62 17.46
N ARG A 546 -8.87 -11.80 18.25
CA ARG A 546 -9.41 -11.06 19.40
C ARG A 546 -8.80 -9.66 19.44
N PRO A 547 -9.25 -8.74 18.56
CA PRO A 547 -8.66 -7.41 18.47
C PRO A 547 -8.89 -6.61 19.76
N ASN A 548 -7.80 -6.18 20.41
CA ASN A 548 -7.89 -5.24 21.52
C ASN A 548 -7.97 -3.82 20.93
N CYS A 549 -9.19 -3.30 20.83
CA CYS A 549 -9.42 -1.93 20.38
C CYS A 549 -9.09 -0.96 21.52
N ARG A 550 -8.17 -0.01 21.29
CA ARG A 550 -7.96 1.11 22.23
C ARG A 550 -9.26 1.89 22.38
N ARG A 551 -9.59 2.27 23.61
CA ARG A 551 -10.67 3.22 23.87
C ARG A 551 -10.23 4.61 23.38
N PRO A 552 -11.13 5.43 22.79
CA PRO A 552 -10.80 6.81 22.50
C PRO A 552 -10.36 7.51 23.79
N VAL A 553 -9.33 8.35 23.72
CA VAL A 553 -9.06 9.30 24.79
C VAL A 553 -10.25 10.25 24.83
N ALA A 554 -10.92 10.37 25.98
CA ALA A 554 -12.00 11.33 26.13
C ALA A 554 -11.47 12.71 25.73
N SER A 555 -12.11 13.35 24.74
CA SER A 555 -11.72 14.70 24.38
C SER A 555 -11.87 15.60 25.60
N ALA A 556 -10.87 16.43 25.89
CA ALA A 556 -10.90 17.47 26.92
C ALA A 556 -11.93 18.60 26.62
N GLN A 557 -13.00 18.28 25.91
CA GLN A 557 -14.14 19.15 25.60
C GLN A 557 -15.42 18.75 26.35
N ASP A 558 -15.39 17.65 27.14
CA ASP A 558 -16.50 17.19 27.97
C ASP A 558 -16.25 17.41 29.49
N SER A 559 -15.34 18.32 29.86
CA SER A 559 -15.07 18.71 31.26
C SER A 559 -15.27 20.19 31.48
#